data_AF-A0A7Y7NBQ1-F1
#
_entry.id   AF-A0A7Y7NBQ1-F1
#
_cell.length_a   1.000
_cell.length_b   1.000
_cell.length_c   1.000
_cell.angle_alpha   90.00
_cell.angle_beta   90.00
_cell.angle_gamma   90.00
#
_symmetry.space_group_name_H-M   'P 1'
#
loop_
_entity.id
_entity.type
_entity.pdbx_description
1 polymer ?
#
loop_
_entity_poly.entity_id
_entity_poly.type
_entity_poly.pdbx_seq_one_letter_code
_entity_poly.pdbx_strand_id
1 'polypeptide(L)'
;MVAKAFSLQCVYPEMRDHLPPTYSRLVQDWQDSSAGRKGFQIGDYWRIKISDSQTVNNNCFSLIPVITCAEEGLGFAMIEPDWEASPHVVLYELVQFDKGAGYPMAWFFYMISGNSISRSAGGIVANAVKDGLLYLVECDEKVLLRWRSDPYGF
;
A
#
# COMPACT_ATOMS: atom_id res chain seq x y z
N MET A 1 23.49 -11.68 6.56
CA MET A 1 22.29 -11.74 7.43
C MET A 1 21.08 -11.91 6.53
N VAL A 2 20.44 -13.08 6.55
CA VAL A 2 19.41 -13.47 5.57
C VAL A 2 18.07 -12.88 6.00
N ALA A 3 17.54 -11.93 5.24
CA ALA A 3 16.19 -11.43 5.44
C ALA A 3 15.19 -12.55 5.09
N LYS A 4 14.36 -12.96 6.06
CA LYS A 4 13.24 -13.87 5.81
C LYS A 4 11.97 -13.04 5.63
N ALA A 5 11.33 -13.16 4.47
CA ALA A 5 9.99 -12.64 4.23
C ALA A 5 8.98 -13.64 4.81
N PHE A 6 8.10 -13.21 5.71
CA PHE A 6 7.12 -14.09 6.35
C PHE A 6 5.72 -13.85 5.78
N SER A 7 4.98 -14.95 5.57
CA SER A 7 3.54 -14.91 5.32
C SER A 7 2.80 -14.35 6.51
N LEU A 8 1.71 -13.61 6.29
CA LEU A 8 0.90 -13.01 7.36
C LEU A 8 0.18 -14.05 8.24
N GLN A 9 0.03 -15.27 7.76
CA GLN A 9 -0.40 -16.41 8.58
C GLN A 9 0.72 -16.92 9.53
N CYS A 10 1.94 -16.44 9.34
CA CYS A 10 3.13 -16.78 10.13
C CYS A 10 3.71 -15.57 10.87
N VAL A 11 2.91 -14.51 11.09
CA VAL A 11 3.23 -13.57 12.17
C VAL A 11 2.95 -14.34 13.45
N TYR A 12 4.03 -14.78 14.08
CA TYR A 12 4.07 -15.29 15.45
C TYR A 12 2.96 -14.65 16.31
N PRO A 13 2.03 -15.42 16.89
CA PRO A 13 0.91 -14.90 17.66
C PRO A 13 1.33 -13.87 18.72
N GLU A 14 2.52 -14.04 19.30
CA GLU A 14 3.14 -13.17 20.29
C GLU A 14 3.56 -11.79 19.76
N MET A 15 3.76 -11.62 18.45
CA MET A 15 4.13 -10.31 17.88
C MET A 15 2.91 -9.45 17.56
N ARG A 16 1.71 -10.02 17.52
CA ARG A 16 0.48 -9.31 17.12
C ARG A 16 0.19 -8.10 18.02
N ASP A 17 0.53 -8.21 19.30
CA ASP A 17 0.36 -7.15 20.31
C ASP A 17 1.52 -6.13 20.31
N HIS A 18 2.58 -6.39 19.55
CA HIS A 18 3.79 -5.56 19.46
C HIS A 18 4.00 -4.95 18.07
N LEU A 19 3.02 -5.12 17.16
CA LEU A 19 3.07 -4.48 15.86
C LEU A 19 3.00 -2.96 16.04
N PRO A 20 3.89 -2.19 15.38
CA PRO A 20 3.80 -0.74 15.33
C PRO A 20 2.41 -0.29 14.89
N PRO A 21 1.87 0.82 15.44
CA PRO A 21 0.54 1.34 15.08
C PRO A 21 0.33 1.49 13.57
N THR A 22 1.39 1.84 12.84
CA THR A 22 1.41 1.97 11.37
C THR A 22 1.01 0.67 10.66
N TYR A 23 1.40 -0.49 11.20
CA TYR A 23 1.04 -1.78 10.62
C TYR A 23 -0.41 -2.16 10.90
N SER A 24 -0.88 -1.95 12.13
CA SER A 24 -2.30 -2.16 12.47
C SER A 24 -3.21 -1.31 11.59
N ARG A 25 -2.78 -0.07 11.33
CA ARG A 25 -3.46 0.82 10.38
C ARG A 25 -3.42 0.29 8.95
N LEU A 26 -2.29 -0.24 8.46
CA LEU A 26 -2.21 -0.84 7.13
C LEU A 26 -3.21 -2.00 6.95
N VAL A 27 -3.30 -2.88 7.95
CA VAL A 27 -4.26 -3.99 7.92
C VAL A 27 -5.70 -3.48 7.96
N GLN A 28 -5.98 -2.45 8.77
CA GLN A 28 -7.31 -1.83 8.83
C GLN A 28 -7.68 -1.18 7.49
N ASP A 29 -6.76 -0.41 6.89
CA ASP A 29 -6.97 0.24 5.60
C ASP A 29 -7.17 -0.80 4.48
N TRP A 30 -6.49 -1.96 4.55
CA TRP A 30 -6.77 -3.09 3.66
C TRP A 30 -8.20 -3.62 3.83
N GLN A 31 -8.61 -3.92 5.07
CA GLN A 31 -9.95 -4.44 5.35
C GLN A 31 -11.05 -3.45 4.95
N ASP A 32 -10.80 -2.16 5.16
CA ASP A 32 -11.74 -1.08 4.84
C ASP A 32 -11.87 -0.86 3.33
N SER A 33 -10.80 -1.14 2.56
CA SER A 33 -10.75 -0.95 1.10
C SER A 33 -11.61 -1.96 0.33
N SER A 34 -11.82 -1.68 -0.96
CA SER A 34 -12.51 -2.57 -1.87
C SER A 34 -11.80 -3.92 -2.05
N ALA A 35 -10.48 -4.02 -1.85
CA ALA A 35 -9.75 -5.28 -1.83
C ALA A 35 -10.22 -6.17 -0.67
N GLY A 36 -10.16 -5.66 0.56
CA GLY A 36 -10.60 -6.40 1.75
C GLY A 36 -12.10 -6.75 1.69
N ARG A 37 -12.94 -5.80 1.28
CA ARG A 37 -14.40 -6.01 1.19
C ARG A 37 -14.81 -7.06 0.16
N LYS A 38 -14.02 -7.25 -0.92
CA LYS A 38 -14.25 -8.31 -1.92
C LYS A 38 -13.64 -9.66 -1.53
N GLY A 39 -13.01 -9.76 -0.35
CA GLY A 39 -12.48 -11.01 0.19
C GLY A 39 -11.02 -11.31 -0.19
N PHE A 40 -10.31 -10.36 -0.81
CA PHE A 40 -8.89 -10.54 -1.09
C PHE A 40 -8.09 -10.49 0.22
N GLN A 41 -7.29 -11.53 0.48
CA GLN A 41 -6.47 -11.59 1.69
C GLN A 41 -5.18 -10.80 1.46
N ILE A 42 -4.85 -9.90 2.38
CA ILE A 42 -3.58 -9.16 2.36
C ILE A 42 -2.38 -10.11 2.30
N GLY A 43 -2.49 -11.28 2.93
CA GLY A 43 -1.49 -12.33 2.93
C GLY A 43 -1.33 -13.07 1.60
N ASP A 44 -2.13 -12.83 0.58
CA ASP A 44 -1.86 -13.43 -0.73
C ASP A 44 -0.92 -12.53 -1.55
N TYR A 45 -0.97 -11.23 -1.30
CA TYR A 45 -0.29 -10.21 -2.10
C TYR A 45 0.87 -9.52 -1.37
N TRP A 46 0.89 -9.57 -0.03
CA TRP A 46 1.83 -8.84 0.81
C TRP A 46 2.52 -9.76 1.83
N ARG A 47 3.82 -9.53 2.01
CA ARG A 47 4.67 -10.03 3.09
C ARG A 47 5.16 -8.86 3.91
N ILE A 48 5.53 -9.12 5.15
CA ILE A 48 6.27 -8.14 5.94
C ILE A 48 7.72 -8.60 5.99
N LYS A 49 8.63 -7.69 5.67
CA LYS A 49 10.02 -7.84 6.04
C LYS A 49 10.22 -7.18 7.40
N ILE A 50 10.56 -8.02 8.38
CA ILE A 50 11.01 -7.55 9.69
C ILE A 50 12.52 -7.36 9.59
N SER A 51 12.99 -6.12 9.74
CA SER A 51 14.42 -5.87 9.88
C SER A 51 14.71 -5.51 11.34
N ASP A 52 15.48 -6.39 11.99
CA ASP A 52 16.05 -6.14 13.31
C ASP A 52 17.32 -5.29 13.11
N SER A 53 17.23 -4.00 13.42
CA SER A 53 18.41 -3.17 13.56
C SER A 53 18.74 -3.05 15.04
N GLN A 54 19.72 -3.83 15.49
CA GLN A 54 20.31 -3.67 16.80
C GLN A 54 21.21 -2.43 16.77
N THR A 55 20.77 -1.35 17.41
CA THR A 55 21.65 -0.25 17.77
C THR A 55 22.08 -0.41 19.21
N VAL A 56 23.29 0.06 19.56
CA VAL A 56 23.94 -0.14 20.88
C VAL A 56 23.03 0.25 22.07
N ASN A 57 22.04 1.13 21.85
CA ASN A 57 21.13 1.63 22.88
C ASN A 57 19.64 1.36 22.62
N ASN A 58 19.25 0.62 21.56
CA ASN A 58 17.83 0.30 21.31
C ASN A 58 17.67 -0.86 20.31
N ASN A 59 16.78 -1.80 20.64
CA ASN A 59 16.23 -2.73 19.66
C ASN A 59 15.13 -2.01 18.88
N CYS A 60 15.42 -1.61 17.64
CA CYS A 60 14.41 -1.05 16.75
C CYS A 60 13.98 -2.15 15.76
N PHE A 61 12.75 -2.61 15.90
CA PHE A 61 12.09 -3.42 14.88
C PHE A 61 11.51 -2.49 13.82
N SER A 62 12.02 -2.58 12.59
CA SER A 62 11.39 -1.94 11.45
C SER A 62 10.57 -2.97 10.68
N LEU A 63 9.28 -2.68 10.50
CA LEU A 63 8.38 -3.47 9.66
C LEU A 63 8.24 -2.78 8.32
N ILE A 64 8.85 -3.36 7.29
CA ILE A 64 8.75 -2.86 5.93
C ILE A 64 7.78 -3.79 5.19
N PRO A 65 6.60 -3.30 4.78
CA PRO A 65 5.69 -4.09 3.97
C PRO A 65 6.33 -4.31 2.58
N VAL A 66 6.45 -5.57 2.17
CA VAL A 66 7.04 -6.00 0.90
C VAL A 66 5.98 -6.74 0.10
N ILE A 67 5.81 -6.37 -1.15
CA ILE A 67 4.86 -7.01 -2.05
C ILE A 67 5.40 -8.36 -2.49
N THR A 68 4.60 -9.42 -2.37
CA THR A 68 4.97 -10.76 -2.88
C THR A 68 4.55 -11.00 -4.31
N CYS A 69 3.59 -10.23 -4.82
CA CYS A 69 3.18 -10.26 -6.22
C CYS A 69 4.20 -9.54 -7.14
N ALA A 70 5.49 -9.64 -6.81
CA ALA A 70 6.54 -9.56 -7.80
C ALA A 70 6.85 -11.01 -8.19
N GLU A 71 5.97 -11.64 -8.98
CA GLU A 71 6.53 -12.59 -9.93
C GLU A 71 7.60 -11.80 -10.69
N GLU A 72 8.84 -12.29 -10.62
CA GLU A 72 9.99 -11.76 -11.36
C GLU A 72 9.59 -11.62 -12.84
N GLY A 73 9.05 -10.47 -13.26
CA GLY A 73 8.59 -10.29 -14.64
C GLY A 73 7.29 -9.53 -14.88
N LEU A 74 6.50 -9.16 -13.87
CA LEU A 74 5.47 -8.14 -14.10
C LEU A 74 6.16 -6.77 -14.19
N GLY A 75 6.70 -6.46 -15.37
CA GLY A 75 7.27 -5.16 -15.72
C GLY A 75 6.19 -4.08 -15.75
N PHE A 76 5.55 -3.83 -14.61
CA PHE A 76 4.63 -2.72 -14.45
C PHE A 76 5.41 -1.44 -14.76
N ALA A 77 4.90 -0.68 -15.71
CA ALA A 77 5.46 0.63 -16.02
C ALA A 77 5.42 1.49 -14.75
N MET A 78 6.50 2.21 -14.48
CA MET A 78 6.54 3.19 -13.40
C MET A 78 5.49 4.26 -13.69
N ILE A 79 4.51 4.44 -12.80
CA ILE A 79 3.52 5.50 -12.86
C ILE A 79 4.04 6.67 -12.01
N GLU A 80 4.68 7.62 -12.68
CA GLU A 80 5.20 8.85 -12.09
C GLU A 80 4.67 10.05 -12.88
N PRO A 81 3.43 10.49 -12.59
CA PRO A 81 2.84 11.61 -13.30
C PRO A 81 3.52 12.93 -12.93
N ASP A 82 3.61 13.80 -13.93
CA ASP A 82 4.02 15.19 -13.75
C ASP A 82 2.96 15.99 -12.97
N TRP A 83 3.33 17.14 -12.42
CA TRP A 83 2.44 18.00 -11.64
C TRP A 83 1.30 18.61 -12.47
N GLU A 84 1.44 18.67 -13.81
CA GLU A 84 0.40 19.10 -14.74
C GLU A 84 -0.50 17.95 -15.23
N ALA A 85 -0.25 16.71 -14.81
CA ALA A 85 -0.99 15.56 -15.30
C ALA A 85 -2.49 15.67 -14.94
N SER A 86 -3.34 15.40 -15.93
CA SER A 86 -4.79 15.37 -15.71
C SER A 86 -5.15 14.28 -14.69
N PRO A 87 -5.90 14.62 -13.61
CA PRO A 87 -6.28 13.63 -12.60
C PRO A 87 -7.04 12.43 -13.17
N HIS A 88 -7.79 12.64 -14.26
CA HIS A 88 -8.54 11.58 -14.94
C HIS A 88 -7.62 10.59 -15.65
N VAL A 89 -6.54 11.08 -16.26
CA VAL A 89 -5.53 10.24 -16.92
C VAL A 89 -4.77 9.43 -15.88
N VAL A 90 -4.35 10.09 -14.79
CA VAL A 90 -3.68 9.42 -13.67
C VAL A 90 -4.56 8.32 -13.09
N LEU A 91 -5.83 8.62 -12.78
CA LEU A 91 -6.75 7.60 -12.27
C LEU A 91 -6.96 6.46 -13.27
N TYR A 92 -7.05 6.76 -14.56
CA TYR A 92 -7.18 5.73 -15.59
C TYR A 92 -5.99 4.76 -15.57
N GLU A 93 -4.76 5.25 -15.52
CA GLU A 93 -3.55 4.43 -15.46
C GLU A 93 -3.51 3.57 -14.19
N LEU A 94 -3.87 4.15 -13.04
CA LEU A 94 -3.95 3.43 -11.76
C LEU A 94 -5.00 2.32 -11.80
N VAL A 95 -6.14 2.53 -12.46
CA VAL A 95 -7.16 1.49 -12.64
C VAL A 95 -6.70 0.40 -13.61
N GLN A 96 -5.90 0.73 -14.64
CA GLN A 96 -5.29 -0.31 -15.48
C GLN A 96 -4.24 -1.12 -14.70
N PHE A 97 -3.50 -0.45 -13.81
CA PHE A 97 -2.56 -1.10 -12.91
C PHE A 97 -3.30 -2.11 -12.02
N ASP A 98 -4.42 -1.75 -11.40
CA ASP A 98 -5.24 -2.66 -10.60
C ASP A 98 -5.64 -3.93 -11.35
N LYS A 99 -6.02 -3.80 -12.63
CA LYS A 99 -6.37 -4.94 -13.48
C LYS A 99 -5.18 -5.86 -13.71
N GLY A 100 -3.99 -5.30 -13.92
CA GLY A 100 -2.75 -6.06 -14.07
C GLY A 100 -2.30 -6.72 -12.77
N ALA A 101 -2.51 -6.06 -11.63
CA ALA A 101 -2.20 -6.58 -10.30
C ALA A 101 -3.19 -7.65 -9.81
N GLY A 102 -4.38 -7.72 -10.40
CA GLY A 102 -5.38 -8.77 -10.17
C GLY A 102 -6.36 -8.48 -9.03
N TYR A 103 -6.33 -7.30 -8.42
CA TYR A 103 -7.26 -6.89 -7.37
C TYR A 103 -7.51 -5.38 -7.38
N PRO A 104 -8.69 -4.90 -6.93
CA PRO A 104 -8.98 -3.47 -6.93
C PRO A 104 -8.17 -2.75 -5.84
N MET A 105 -7.90 -1.46 -6.04
CA MET A 105 -7.15 -0.64 -5.09
C MET A 105 -5.70 -1.14 -4.88
N ALA A 106 -5.18 -1.99 -5.78
CA ALA A 106 -3.80 -2.45 -5.74
C ALA A 106 -2.83 -1.28 -5.85
N TRP A 107 -3.09 -0.35 -6.77
CA TRP A 107 -2.27 0.82 -7.03
C TRP A 107 -1.95 1.60 -5.74
N PHE A 108 -2.91 1.71 -4.82
CA PHE A 108 -2.73 2.42 -3.57
C PHE A 108 -1.72 1.72 -2.66
N PHE A 109 -1.86 0.40 -2.52
CA PHE A 109 -0.94 -0.36 -1.70
C PHE A 109 0.47 -0.35 -2.32
N TYR A 110 0.57 -0.52 -3.65
CA TYR A 110 1.85 -0.40 -4.36
C TYR A 110 2.52 0.95 -4.14
N MET A 111 1.76 2.04 -4.24
CA MET A 111 2.22 3.40 -3.97
C MET A 111 2.80 3.56 -2.56
N ILE A 112 2.12 3.08 -1.52
CA ILE A 112 2.61 3.28 -0.13
C ILE A 112 3.85 2.46 0.19
N SER A 113 4.08 1.35 -0.52
CA SER A 113 5.34 0.58 -0.43
C SER A 113 6.51 1.18 -1.21
N GLY A 114 6.27 2.22 -2.02
CA GLY A 114 7.28 2.81 -2.88
C GLY A 114 7.62 1.97 -4.12
N ASN A 115 6.73 1.06 -4.53
CA ASN A 115 6.95 0.20 -5.70
C ASN A 115 6.07 0.64 -6.87
N SER A 116 6.69 0.88 -8.03
CA SER A 116 6.06 1.12 -9.34
C SER A 116 5.13 2.33 -9.47
N ILE A 117 4.71 2.96 -8.37
CA ILE A 117 3.80 4.10 -8.36
C ILE A 117 4.32 5.16 -7.39
N SER A 118 4.47 6.38 -7.88
CA SER A 118 4.91 7.50 -7.06
C SER A 118 3.80 7.97 -6.10
N ARG A 119 4.20 8.52 -4.95
CA ARG A 119 3.24 9.18 -4.03
C ARG A 119 2.57 10.40 -4.66
N SER A 120 3.16 11.02 -5.69
CA SER A 120 2.53 12.13 -6.42
C SER A 120 1.26 11.70 -7.13
N ALA A 121 1.22 10.49 -7.72
CA ALA A 121 0.02 9.95 -8.36
C ALA A 121 -1.17 9.89 -7.40
N GLY A 122 -0.99 9.30 -6.21
CA GLY A 122 -2.05 9.28 -5.20
C GLY A 122 -2.39 10.66 -4.64
N GLY A 123 -1.42 11.57 -4.57
CA GLY A 123 -1.66 12.96 -4.19
C GLY A 123 -2.59 13.70 -5.18
N ILE A 124 -2.36 13.52 -6.48
CA ILE A 124 -3.19 14.09 -7.56
C ILE A 124 -4.61 13.55 -7.44
N VAL A 125 -4.79 12.23 -7.33
CA VAL A 125 -6.11 11.62 -7.20
C VAL A 125 -6.80 12.06 -5.91
N ALA A 126 -6.10 12.09 -4.78
CA ALA A 126 -6.68 12.50 -3.50
C ALA A 126 -7.16 13.95 -3.51
N ASN A 127 -6.39 14.87 -4.10
CA ASN A 127 -6.80 16.26 -4.25
C ASN A 127 -8.02 16.37 -5.17
N ALA A 128 -8.02 15.68 -6.32
CA ALA A 128 -9.13 15.70 -7.26
C ALA A 128 -10.42 15.09 -6.68
N VAL A 129 -10.32 14.03 -5.86
CA VAL A 129 -11.48 13.49 -5.13
C VAL A 129 -11.99 14.50 -4.10
N LYS A 130 -11.10 15.14 -3.33
CA LYS A 130 -11.47 16.18 -2.36
C LYS A 130 -12.16 17.38 -3.02
N ASP A 131 -11.74 17.74 -4.23
CA ASP A 131 -12.29 18.84 -5.01
C ASP A 131 -13.56 18.45 -5.79
N GLY A 132 -14.00 17.18 -5.71
CA GLY A 132 -15.18 16.67 -6.40
C GLY A 132 -15.00 16.48 -7.91
N LEU A 133 -13.75 16.44 -8.39
CA LEU A 133 -13.40 16.22 -9.79
C LEU A 133 -13.35 14.73 -10.17
N LEU A 134 -13.11 13.86 -9.19
CA LEU A 134 -13.07 12.40 -9.36
C LEU A 134 -13.94 11.72 -8.31
N TYR A 135 -14.45 10.54 -8.66
CA TYR A 135 -15.21 9.69 -7.75
C TYR A 135 -14.54 8.32 -7.66
N LEU A 136 -14.29 7.88 -6.43
CA LEU A 136 -13.91 6.50 -6.12
C LEU A 136 -15.10 5.81 -5.44
N VAL A 137 -14.99 4.49 -5.27
CA VAL A 137 -15.92 3.80 -4.37
C VAL A 137 -15.72 4.37 -2.96
N GLU A 138 -16.81 4.65 -2.23
CA GLU A 138 -16.79 5.33 -0.93
C GLU A 138 -15.76 4.72 0.06
N CYS A 139 -15.58 3.40 0.02
CA CYS A 139 -14.61 2.70 0.86
C CYS A 139 -13.15 3.05 0.53
N ASP A 140 -12.81 3.14 -0.76
CA ASP A 140 -11.47 3.47 -1.24
C ASP A 140 -11.17 4.96 -1.06
N GLU A 141 -12.17 5.82 -1.26
CA GLU A 141 -12.09 7.24 -0.97
C GLU A 141 -11.72 7.49 0.50
N LYS A 142 -12.40 6.83 1.44
CA LYS A 142 -12.10 6.95 2.88
C LYS A 142 -10.68 6.55 3.22
N VAL A 143 -10.17 5.48 2.61
CA VAL A 143 -8.79 5.02 2.81
C VAL A 143 -7.80 6.03 2.21
N LEU A 144 -8.04 6.49 0.98
CA LEU A 144 -7.19 7.44 0.28
C LEU A 144 -7.09 8.79 1.01
N LEU A 145 -8.21 9.35 1.44
CA LEU A 145 -8.25 10.63 2.15
C LEU A 145 -7.63 10.55 3.54
N ARG A 146 -7.82 9.42 4.24
CA ARG A 146 -7.14 9.13 5.51
C ARG A 146 -5.63 9.11 5.33
N TRP A 147 -5.14 8.42 4.30
CA TRP A 147 -3.73 8.46 3.92
C TRP A 147 -3.24 9.85 3.56
N ARG A 148 -4.03 10.64 2.82
CA ARG A 148 -3.65 12.00 2.43
C ARG A 148 -3.48 12.92 3.65
N SER A 149 -4.30 12.72 4.68
CA SER A 149 -4.23 13.48 5.94
C SER A 149 -3.12 12.98 6.88
N ASP A 150 -2.84 11.69 6.89
CA ASP A 150 -1.84 11.05 7.73
C ASP A 150 -1.05 10.06 6.88
N PRO A 151 0.01 10.48 6.17
CA PRO A 151 0.77 9.58 5.31
C PRO A 151 1.51 8.50 6.11
N TYR A 152 1.65 7.31 5.53
CA TYR A 152 2.49 6.27 6.11
C TYR A 152 3.96 6.74 6.21
N GLY A 153 4.56 6.59 7.40
CA GLY A 153 5.95 6.95 7.68
C GLY A 153 6.95 5.80 7.57
N PHE A 154 6.68 4.81 6.71
CA PHE A 154 7.64 3.73 6.41
C PHE A 154 8.94 4.27 5.80
#